data_AF-A0A9E4WEB2-F1
#
_entry.id   AF-A0A9E4WEB2-F1
#
_cell.length_a   1.000
_cell.length_b   1.000
_cell.length_c   1.000
_cell.angle_alpha   90.00
_cell.angle_beta   90.00
_cell.angle_gamma   90.00
#
_symmetry.space_group_name_H-M   'P 1'
#
loop_
_entity.id
_entity.type
_entity.pdbx_description
1 polymer ?
#
loop_
_entity_poly.entity_id
_entity_poly.type
_entity_poly.pdbx_seq_one_letter_code
_entity_poly.pdbx_strand_id
1 'polypeptide(L)'
;MRQKLTFRGAFVRGEMDSPFRYIPFEVPAGTRRLEVSYHFDAAKSPRGEPGDVVDLGVFDARGVDFLAGGFRGWSGGARSEFFI
;
A
#
# COMPACT_ATOMS: atom_id res chain seq x y z
N MET A 1 -6.05 10.60 20.10
CA MET A 1 -4.81 11.19 19.55
C MET A 1 -4.51 10.53 18.21
N ARG A 2 -4.22 11.28 17.15
CA ARG A 2 -3.88 10.74 15.82
C ARG A 2 -2.37 10.50 15.76
N GLN A 3 -1.95 9.29 15.43
CA GLN A 3 -0.55 8.97 15.16
C GLN A 3 -0.31 9.03 13.65
N LYS A 4 0.87 9.52 13.23
CA LYS A 4 1.26 9.57 11.82
C LYS A 4 2.57 8.82 11.65
N LEU A 5 2.54 7.81 10.80
CA LEU A 5 3.71 7.06 10.35
C LEU A 5 4.05 7.49 8.92
N THR A 6 5.32 7.46 8.55
CA THR A 6 5.76 7.81 7.20
C THR A 6 6.88 6.89 6.77
N PHE A 7 6.67 6.22 5.64
CA PHE A 7 7.60 5.30 5.03
C PHE A 7 8.07 5.87 3.69
N ARG A 8 9.30 5.55 3.31
CA ARG A 8 9.90 5.94 2.03
C ARG A 8 10.68 4.77 1.46
N GLY A 9 10.68 4.65 0.14
CA GLY A 9 11.38 3.60 -0.57
C GLY A 9 11.27 3.79 -2.08
N ALA A 10 11.85 2.86 -2.83
CA ALA A 10 11.79 2.82 -4.27
C ALA A 10 11.34 1.43 -4.74
N PHE A 11 10.67 1.40 -5.89
CA PHE A 11 10.25 0.18 -6.56
C PHE A 11 10.95 0.16 -7.92
N VAL A 12 11.93 -0.71 -8.08
CA VAL A 12 12.70 -0.83 -9.34
C VAL A 12 12.31 -2.13 -10.03
N ARG A 13 11.79 -2.02 -11.24
CA ARG A 13 11.40 -3.17 -12.05
C ARG A 13 12.62 -4.06 -12.31
N GLY A 14 12.50 -5.35 -12.02
CA GLY A 14 13.58 -6.34 -12.21
C GLY A 14 14.46 -6.58 -10.99
N GLU A 15 14.36 -5.76 -9.94
CA GLU A 15 15.09 -5.93 -8.67
C GLU A 15 14.20 -6.51 -7.55
N MET A 16 13.03 -7.05 -7.91
CA MET A 16 12.03 -7.50 -6.95
C MET A 16 11.65 -8.96 -7.18
N ASP A 17 11.76 -9.79 -6.13
CA ASP A 17 11.28 -11.18 -6.14
C ASP A 17 9.74 -11.30 -6.06
N SER A 18 9.06 -10.21 -5.70
CA SER A 18 7.60 -10.14 -5.55
C SER A 18 7.09 -8.80 -6.08
N PRO A 19 5.90 -8.75 -6.71
CA PRO A 19 5.26 -7.49 -7.10
C PRO A 19 4.80 -6.66 -5.89
N PHE A 20 4.82 -7.23 -4.69
CA PHE A 20 4.40 -6.58 -3.45
C PHE A 20 5.58 -6.23 -2.54
N ARG A 21 5.43 -5.13 -1.80
CA ARG A 21 6.25 -4.81 -0.63
C ARG A 21 5.35 -4.71 0.58
N TYR A 22 5.70 -5.43 1.63
CA TYR A 22 5.00 -5.36 2.90
C TYR A 22 5.60 -4.26 3.76
N ILE A 23 4.74 -3.37 4.25
CA ILE A 23 5.12 -2.29 5.17
C ILE A 23 4.48 -2.63 6.53
N PRO A 24 5.20 -3.30 7.45
CA PRO A 24 4.66 -3.61 8.76
C PRO A 24 4.59 -2.34 9.61
N PHE A 25 3.51 -2.20 10.36
CA PHE A 25 3.35 -1.17 11.39
C PHE A 25 2.44 -1.67 12.51
N GLU A 26 2.62 -1.12 13.69
CA GLU A 26 1.78 -1.43 14.84
C GLU A 26 0.53 -0.55 14.85
N VAL A 27 -0.62 -1.16 15.15
CA VAL A 27 -1.89 -0.45 15.35
C VAL A 27 -2.18 -0.44 16.86
N PRO A 28 -2.11 0.72 17.52
CA PRO A 28 -2.40 0.80 18.95
C PRO A 28 -3.81 0.32 19.28
N ALA A 29 -3.95 -0.32 20.44
CA ALA A 29 -5.25 -0.76 20.96
C ALA A 29 -6.25 0.41 21.02
N GLY A 30 -7.49 0.16 20.60
CA GLY A 30 -8.54 1.18 20.54
C GLY A 30 -8.50 2.09 19.32
N THR A 31 -7.61 1.84 18.34
CA THR A 31 -7.67 2.50 17.03
C THR A 31 -8.97 2.15 16.32
N ARG A 32 -9.72 3.19 15.90
CA ARG A 32 -11.02 3.04 15.23
C ARG A 32 -11.01 3.41 13.76
N ARG A 33 -9.88 3.92 13.28
CA ARG A 33 -9.72 4.43 11.92
C ARG A 33 -8.26 4.40 11.51
N LEU A 34 -7.99 3.85 10.34
CA LEU A 34 -6.72 3.95 9.64
C LEU A 34 -6.92 4.80 8.39
N GLU A 35 -6.03 5.76 8.16
CA GLU A 35 -5.98 6.55 6.94
C GLU A 35 -4.62 6.33 6.29
N VAL A 36 -4.62 5.89 5.04
CA VAL A 36 -3.40 5.61 4.29
C VAL A 36 -3.44 6.40 3.00
N SER A 37 -2.35 7.10 2.73
CA SER A 37 -2.12 7.78 1.46
C SER A 37 -0.68 7.58 1.02
N TYR A 38 -0.45 7.65 -0.28
CA TYR A 38 0.89 7.58 -0.84
C TYR A 38 1.10 8.63 -1.92
N HIS A 39 2.36 8.88 -2.20
CA HIS A 39 2.82 9.67 -3.32
C HIS A 39 4.05 8.99 -3.91
N PHE A 40 4.19 9.03 -5.22
CA PHE A 40 5.33 8.48 -5.94
C PHE A 40 5.55 9.26 -7.22
N ASP A 41 6.80 9.29 -7.67
CA ASP A 41 7.18 9.86 -8.95
C ASP A 41 6.87 8.86 -10.06
N ALA A 42 5.68 8.95 -10.63
CA ALA A 42 5.29 8.09 -11.74
C ALA A 42 6.11 8.39 -12.99
N ALA A 43 6.75 7.37 -13.58
CA ALA A 43 7.37 7.52 -14.88
C ALA A 43 6.29 7.83 -15.94
N LYS A 44 6.48 8.93 -16.69
CA LYS A 44 5.61 9.23 -17.83
C LYS A 44 6.03 8.38 -19.02
N SER A 45 5.09 7.63 -19.61
CA SER A 45 5.35 6.92 -20.85
C SER A 45 5.61 7.92 -21.98
N PRO A 46 6.72 7.77 -22.75
CA PRO A 46 6.97 8.58 -23.94
C PRO A 46 5.89 8.43 -25.03
N ARG A 47 5.11 7.35 -24.98
CA ARG A 47 4.07 7.02 -25.98
C ARG A 47 2.65 7.35 -25.53
N GLY A 48 2.50 8.00 -24.37
CA GLY A 48 1.19 8.34 -23.80
C GLY A 48 0.43 7.16 -23.19
N GLU A 49 1.10 6.03 -22.99
CA GLU A 49 0.55 4.89 -22.26
C GLU A 49 0.40 5.24 -20.76
N PRO A 50 -0.51 4.58 -20.03
CA PRO A 50 -0.59 4.70 -18.58
C PRO A 50 0.80 4.46 -17.95
N GLY A 51 1.22 5.38 -17.10
CA GLY A 51 2.48 5.25 -16.34
C GLY A 51 2.39 4.16 -15.28
N ASP A 52 3.38 4.12 -14.39
CA ASP A 52 3.37 3.18 -13.27
C ASP A 52 2.11 3.36 -12.42
N VAL A 53 1.52 2.25 -12.01
CA VAL A 53 0.34 2.20 -11.15
C VAL A 53 0.75 1.57 -9.83
N VAL A 54 0.35 2.21 -8.73
CA VAL A 54 0.54 1.69 -7.38
C VAL A 54 -0.82 1.37 -6.80
N ASP A 55 -0.92 0.20 -6.20
CA ASP A 55 -2.07 -0.26 -5.46
C ASP A 55 -1.72 -0.37 -3.98
N LEU A 56 -2.68 -0.07 -3.10
CA LEU A 56 -2.54 -0.32 -1.67
C LEU A 56 -3.48 -1.43 -1.22
N GLY A 57 -2.94 -2.42 -0.52
CA GLY A 57 -3.70 -3.46 0.17
C GLY A 57 -3.44 -3.45 1.66
N VAL A 58 -4.44 -3.81 2.47
CA VAL A 58 -4.30 -3.97 3.91
C VAL A 58 -4.80 -5.33 4.36
N PHE A 59 -4.02 -5.97 5.20
CA PHE A 59 -4.42 -7.12 6.00
C PHE A 59 -3.94 -6.91 7.44
N ASP A 60 -4.64 -7.53 8.39
CA ASP A 60 -4.12 -7.64 9.77
C ASP A 60 -3.28 -8.91 9.94
N ALA A 61 -2.73 -9.12 11.14
CA ALA A 61 -1.84 -10.24 11.45
C ALA A 61 -2.42 -11.65 11.13
N ARG A 62 -3.71 -11.78 10.82
CA ARG A 62 -4.33 -13.05 10.38
C ARG A 62 -4.16 -13.30 8.87
N GLY A 63 -3.74 -12.30 8.11
CA GLY A 63 -3.67 -12.32 6.64
C GLY A 63 -2.28 -12.28 6.06
N VAL A 64 -1.26 -12.62 6.85
CA VAL A 64 0.13 -12.65 6.41
C VAL A 64 0.37 -13.76 5.39
N ASP A 65 -0.38 -14.85 5.50
CA ASP A 65 -0.31 -16.00 4.60
C ASP A 65 -1.26 -15.86 3.41
N PHE A 66 -0.90 -16.50 2.29
CA PHE A 66 -1.70 -16.50 1.07
C PHE A 66 -3.08 -17.14 1.32
N LEU A 67 -4.14 -16.44 0.89
CA LEU A 67 -5.54 -16.83 1.09
C LEU A 67 -5.95 -17.04 2.56
N ALA A 68 -5.24 -16.42 3.50
CA ALA A 68 -5.65 -16.36 4.90
C ALA A 68 -6.66 -15.23 5.15
N GLY A 69 -7.26 -15.24 6.34
CA GLY A 69 -8.24 -14.22 6.75
C GLY A 69 -7.63 -12.83 6.93
N GLY A 70 -8.39 -11.86 7.41
CA GLY A 70 -7.82 -10.57 7.84
C GLY A 70 -7.55 -9.55 6.73
N PHE A 71 -7.83 -9.85 5.47
CA PHE A 71 -7.90 -8.84 4.40
C PHE A 71 -8.94 -7.76 4.73
N ARG A 72 -8.54 -6.50 4.65
CA ARG A 72 -9.37 -5.33 5.00
C ARG A 72 -9.75 -4.47 3.81
N GLY A 73 -9.16 -4.73 2.64
CA GLY A 73 -9.48 -4.04 1.41
C GLY A 73 -8.26 -3.66 0.60
N TRP A 74 -8.55 -3.11 -0.58
CA TRP A 74 -7.57 -2.71 -1.58
C TRP A 74 -8.05 -1.42 -2.25
N SER A 75 -7.17 -0.46 -2.48
CA SER A 75 -7.50 0.88 -3.01
C SER A 75 -7.88 0.86 -4.49
N GLY A 76 -7.22 -0.01 -5.25
CA GLY A 76 -7.22 -0.01 -6.71
C GLY A 76 -6.26 1.04 -7.24
N GLY A 77 -5.79 0.85 -8.47
CA GLY A 77 -4.77 1.72 -9.07
C GLY A 77 -5.26 3.13 -9.37
N ALA A 78 -6.55 3.39 -9.15
CA ALA A 78 -7.20 4.66 -9.38
C ALA A 78 -7.12 5.62 -8.17
N ARG A 79 -6.74 5.14 -6.97
CA ARG A 79 -6.81 5.92 -5.73
C ARG A 79 -5.48 5.98 -5.02
N SER A 80 -5.03 7.20 -4.72
CA SER A 80 -3.82 7.47 -3.94
C SER A 80 -4.02 7.37 -2.42
N GLU A 81 -5.27 7.17 -1.96
CA GLU A 81 -5.62 7.09 -0.55
C GLU A 81 -6.87 6.24 -0.29
N PHE A 82 -6.97 5.72 0.93
CA PHE A 82 -8.18 5.10 1.48
C PHE A 82 -8.23 5.24 3.01
N PHE A 83 -9.39 4.90 3.57
CA PHE A 83 -9.55 4.72 5.01
C PHE A 83 -10.34 3.45 5.31
N ILE A 84 -10.09 2.86 6.48
CA ILE A 84 -10.84 1.74 7.06
C ILE A 84 -11.07 1.95 8.55
#